data_AF-A0A379PIL9-F1
#
_entry.id   AF-A0A379PIL9-F1
#
_cell.length_a   1.000
_cell.length_b   1.000
_cell.length_c   1.000
_cell.angle_alpha   90.00
_cell.angle_beta   90.00
_cell.angle_gamma   90.00
#
_symmetry.space_group_name_H-M   'P 1'
#
loop_
_entity.id
_entity.type
_entity.pdbx_description
1 polymer ?
#
loop_
_entity_poly.entity_id
_entity_poly.type
_entity_poly.pdbx_seq_one_letter_code
_entity_poly.pdbx_strand_id
1 'polypeptide(L)'
;MSQYSIPVSITNLMHSWPEEQWDELTPAWATVLTDPESAAKIKAAYSASCIDGFAGIAAPLDNEDFKITFTSGEGEAVRVKAQFFTAVVTSLSMRIELFDTNMILEAGSNSKRTAGYIRLECSLAGLI
;
A
#
# COMPACT_ATOMS: atom_id res chain seq x y z
N MET A 1 -0.51 -13.57 13.98
CA MET A 1 0.23 -14.16 12.85
C MET A 1 1.40 -13.25 12.51
N SER A 2 2.52 -13.77 12.01
CA SER A 2 3.67 -12.94 11.62
C SER A 2 3.35 -12.14 10.36
N GLN A 3 3.49 -10.81 10.39
CA GLN A 3 3.30 -9.96 9.20
C GLN A 3 4.53 -10.03 8.29
N TYR A 4 4.32 -10.09 6.98
CA TYR A 4 5.34 -10.01 5.94
C TYR A 4 5.54 -8.55 5.52
N SER A 5 6.79 -8.12 5.41
CA SER A 5 7.19 -6.74 5.15
C SER A 5 7.78 -6.61 3.74
N ILE A 6 7.12 -5.84 2.89
CA ILE A 6 7.51 -5.61 1.49
C ILE A 6 7.97 -4.16 1.36
N PRO A 7 9.29 -3.88 1.28
CA PRO A 7 9.77 -2.54 0.97
C PRO A 7 9.44 -2.23 -0.49
N VAL A 8 8.88 -1.04 -0.74
CA VAL A 8 8.52 -0.59 -2.09
C VAL A 8 9.01 0.83 -2.32
N SER A 9 9.57 1.09 -3.51
CA SER A 9 9.86 2.45 -3.97
C SER A 9 8.60 3.05 -4.56
N ILE A 10 8.23 4.24 -4.09
CA ILE A 10 7.00 4.92 -4.47
C ILE A 10 7.30 5.81 -5.67
N THR A 11 6.52 5.64 -6.73
CA THR A 11 6.60 6.49 -7.93
C THR A 11 5.49 7.52 -7.97
N ASN A 12 4.35 7.22 -7.34
CA ASN A 12 3.22 8.13 -7.25
C ASN A 12 2.36 7.79 -6.02
N LEU A 13 1.86 8.82 -5.34
CA LEU A 13 0.91 8.71 -4.24
C LEU A 13 -0.24 9.68 -4.50
N MET A 14 -1.47 9.18 -4.50
CA MET A 14 -2.69 9.99 -4.51
C MET A 14 -3.50 9.65 -3.27
N HIS A 15 -4.03 10.65 -2.59
CA HIS A 15 -4.83 10.46 -1.38
C HIS A 15 -5.97 11.46 -1.29
N SER A 16 -6.95 11.20 -0.42
CA SER A 16 -8.08 12.10 -0.18
C SER A 16 -8.17 12.63 1.26
N TRP A 17 -7.13 12.43 2.09
CA TRP A 17 -7.17 12.89 3.48
C TRP A 17 -7.14 14.42 3.58
N PRO A 18 -7.72 15.02 4.64
CA PRO A 18 -7.73 16.47 4.82
C PRO A 18 -6.31 17.03 4.97
N GLU A 19 -6.04 18.11 4.26
CA GLU A 19 -4.74 18.76 4.04
C GLU A 19 -3.99 19.15 5.35
N GLU A 20 -4.71 19.38 6.44
CA GLU A 20 -4.25 20.02 7.69
C GLU A 20 -3.08 19.35 8.46
N GLN A 21 -2.65 18.12 8.12
CA GLN A 21 -1.53 17.43 8.79
C GLN A 21 -0.59 16.65 7.86
N TRP A 22 -0.96 16.44 6.61
CA TRP A 22 -0.29 15.48 5.72
C TRP A 22 -0.14 15.99 4.28
N ASP A 23 -0.30 17.30 4.07
CA ASP A 23 -0.18 17.98 2.77
C ASP A 23 1.18 17.80 2.09
N GLU A 24 2.23 17.53 2.87
CA GLU A 24 3.60 17.41 2.38
C GLU A 24 4.10 15.97 2.30
N LEU A 25 3.21 14.98 2.46
CA LEU A 25 3.62 13.58 2.45
C LEU A 25 3.92 13.13 1.01
N THR A 26 5.15 13.31 0.56
CA THR A 26 5.69 12.76 -0.69
C THR A 26 6.74 11.67 -0.39
N PRO A 27 6.32 10.52 0.15
CA PRO A 27 7.26 9.47 0.51
C PRO A 27 7.89 8.87 -0.75
N ALA A 28 9.22 8.72 -0.74
CA ALA A 28 9.95 8.03 -1.81
C ALA A 28 9.94 6.50 -1.61
N TRP A 29 9.70 6.03 -0.39
CA TRP A 29 9.62 4.62 -0.03
C TRP A 29 8.50 4.37 0.97
N ALA A 30 7.92 3.17 0.90
CA ALA A 30 7.02 2.64 1.92
C ALA A 30 7.38 1.20 2.27
N THR A 31 6.98 0.80 3.46
CA THR A 31 6.90 -0.61 3.83
C THR A 31 5.43 -1.02 3.82
N VAL A 32 5.10 -2.00 2.99
CA VAL A 32 3.80 -2.65 2.96
C VAL A 32 3.85 -3.86 3.89
N LEU A 33 3.04 -3.85 4.96
CA LEU A 33 2.87 -4.99 5.85
C LEU A 33 1.57 -5.72 5.49
N THR A 34 1.68 -7.01 5.24
CA THR A 34 0.55 -7.88 4.87
C THR A 34 0.75 -9.29 5.44
N ASP A 35 -0.27 -10.12 5.50
CA ASP A 35 -0.14 -11.50 5.94
C ASP A 35 0.48 -12.40 4.82
N PRO A 36 0.95 -13.61 5.16
CA PRO A 36 1.57 -14.51 4.17
C PRO A 36 0.65 -14.95 3.02
N GLU A 37 -0.66 -15.06 3.25
CA GLU A 37 -1.62 -15.49 2.23
C GLU A 37 -1.82 -14.37 1.19
N SER A 38 -1.99 -13.15 1.69
CA SER A 38 -2.04 -11.95 0.85
C SER A 38 -0.75 -11.75 0.05
N ALA A 39 0.42 -11.93 0.67
CA ALA A 39 1.69 -11.90 -0.06
C ALA A 39 1.77 -12.96 -1.17
N ALA A 40 1.25 -14.17 -0.93
CA ALA A 40 1.18 -15.22 -1.93
C ALA A 40 0.24 -14.86 -3.09
N LYS A 41 -0.92 -14.23 -2.83
CA LYS A 41 -1.85 -13.73 -3.85
C LYS A 41 -1.17 -12.69 -4.77
N ILE A 42 -0.43 -11.73 -4.20
CA ILE A 42 0.31 -10.73 -4.99
C ILE A 42 1.39 -11.41 -5.85
N LYS A 43 2.15 -12.37 -5.30
CA LYS A 43 3.18 -13.11 -6.06
C LYS A 43 2.61 -13.95 -7.20
N ALA A 44 1.45 -14.58 -6.97
CA ALA A 44 0.74 -15.32 -8.01
C ALA A 44 0.25 -14.39 -9.13
N ALA A 45 -0.33 -13.24 -8.77
CA ALA A 45 -0.74 -12.22 -9.73
C ALA A 45 0.45 -11.67 -10.55
N TYR A 46 1.59 -11.41 -9.92
CA TYR A 46 2.81 -11.05 -10.63
C TYR A 46 3.22 -12.12 -11.65
N SER A 47 3.32 -13.37 -11.20
CA SER A 47 3.75 -14.49 -12.04
C SER A 47 2.84 -14.67 -13.25
N ALA A 48 1.52 -14.55 -13.07
CA ALA A 48 0.55 -14.60 -14.16
C ALA A 48 0.67 -13.39 -15.11
N SER A 49 0.89 -12.18 -14.59
CA SER A 49 1.04 -10.97 -15.41
C SER A 49 2.26 -11.00 -16.34
N CYS A 50 3.32 -11.72 -15.95
CA CYS A 50 4.51 -11.95 -16.76
C CYS A 50 4.25 -12.90 -17.95
N ILE A 51 3.22 -13.75 -17.86
CA ILE A 51 2.85 -14.72 -18.90
C ILE A 51 1.89 -14.07 -19.91
N ASP A 52 0.90 -13.31 -19.42
CA ASP A 52 -0.22 -12.82 -20.24
C ASP A 52 0.05 -11.50 -20.98
N GLY A 53 1.18 -10.84 -20.75
CA GLY A 53 1.57 -9.64 -21.47
C GLY A 53 0.62 -8.45 -21.24
N PHE A 54 0.96 -7.62 -20.26
CA PHE A 54 0.43 -6.26 -20.02
C PHE A 54 -0.97 -6.08 -19.40
N ALA A 55 -1.80 -7.10 -19.22
CA ALA A 55 -3.01 -6.94 -18.42
C ALA A 55 -2.65 -6.95 -16.92
N GLY A 56 -2.74 -5.79 -16.26
CA GLY A 56 -2.59 -5.73 -14.81
C GLY A 56 -3.63 -6.62 -14.13
N ILE A 57 -3.20 -7.50 -13.23
CA ILE A 57 -4.07 -8.45 -12.54
C ILE A 57 -4.47 -7.84 -11.19
N ALA A 58 -5.79 -7.69 -10.98
CA ALA A 58 -6.34 -7.27 -9.70
C ALA A 58 -6.38 -8.46 -8.73
N ALA A 59 -5.60 -8.38 -7.66
CA ALA A 59 -5.61 -9.27 -6.51
C ALA A 59 -6.37 -8.59 -5.36
N PRO A 60 -7.63 -8.98 -5.09
CA PRO A 60 -8.28 -8.59 -3.86
C PRO A 60 -7.56 -9.26 -2.69
N LEU A 61 -7.22 -8.49 -1.65
CA LEU A 61 -6.64 -9.04 -0.43
C LEU A 61 -7.70 -9.12 0.64
N ASP A 62 -7.62 -10.18 1.45
CA ASP A 62 -8.56 -10.37 2.53
C ASP A 62 -8.35 -9.34 3.63
N ASN A 63 -9.46 -9.10 4.29
CA ASN A 63 -9.70 -7.95 5.13
C ASN A 63 -9.14 -8.22 6.53
N GLU A 64 -7.83 -8.10 6.74
CA GLU A 64 -7.26 -7.91 8.08
C GLU A 64 -5.78 -7.51 8.05
N ASP A 65 -5.51 -6.26 8.45
CA ASP A 65 -4.20 -5.69 8.79
C ASP A 65 -3.24 -5.28 7.66
N PHE A 66 -3.75 -4.76 6.54
CA PHE A 66 -2.88 -4.00 5.64
C PHE A 66 -2.40 -2.70 6.29
N LYS A 67 -1.09 -2.60 6.52
CA LYS A 67 -0.46 -1.39 7.07
C LYS A 67 0.57 -0.85 6.08
N ILE A 68 0.30 0.32 5.50
CA ILE A 68 1.33 1.08 4.80
C ILE A 68 2.05 1.92 5.83
N THR A 69 3.37 1.78 5.91
CA THR A 69 4.22 2.68 6.67
C THR A 69 5.03 3.52 5.69
N PHE A 70 4.74 4.81 5.62
CA PHE A 70 5.51 5.77 4.83
C PHE A 70 6.70 6.24 5.64
N THR A 71 7.88 6.30 5.04
CA THR A 71 9.04 6.97 5.62
C THR A 71 9.53 8.00 4.62
N SER A 72 9.27 9.29 4.87
CA SER A 72 10.09 10.35 4.29
C SER A 72 11.43 10.33 5.04
N GLY A 73 12.56 10.48 4.34
CA GLY A 73 13.90 10.19 4.86
C GLY A 73 14.33 10.89 6.16
N GLU A 74 13.53 11.82 6.71
CA GLU A 74 13.77 12.51 7.99
C GLU A 74 12.50 12.65 8.87
N GLY A 75 11.34 12.11 8.47
CA GLY A 75 10.04 12.33 9.13
C GLY A 75 9.49 11.15 9.94
N GLU A 76 8.54 11.42 10.84
CA GLU A 76 7.81 10.38 11.57
C GLU A 76 7.04 9.47 10.61
N ALA A 77 7.12 8.16 10.85
CA ALA A 77 6.47 7.20 9.98
C ALA A 77 4.94 7.32 10.06
N VAL A 78 4.29 7.49 8.90
CA VAL A 78 2.82 7.54 8.82
C VAL A 78 2.30 6.15 8.54
N ARG A 79 1.46 5.63 9.44
CA ARG A 79 0.79 4.35 9.28
C ARG A 79 -0.64 4.54 8.84
N VAL A 80 -1.02 3.81 7.79
CA VAL A 80 -2.40 3.71 7.29
C VAL A 80 -2.97 2.36 7.66
N LYS A 81 -4.19 2.32 8.20
CA LYS A 81 -5.00 1.11 8.36
C LYS A 81 -6.33 1.30 7.62
N ALA A 82 -6.70 0.32 6.79
CA ALA A 82 -7.92 0.33 6.00
C ALA A 82 -8.46 -1.09 5.77
N GLN A 83 -9.76 -1.20 5.53
CA GLN A 83 -10.49 -2.47 5.39
C GLN A 83 -10.52 -3.00 3.95
N PHE A 84 -10.72 -2.14 2.95
CA PHE A 84 -10.80 -2.57 1.56
C PHE A 84 -9.53 -2.21 0.79
N PHE A 85 -8.92 -3.23 0.21
CA PHE A 85 -7.67 -3.15 -0.53
C PHE A 85 -7.77 -3.91 -1.85
N THR A 86 -7.20 -3.36 -2.91
CA THR A 86 -6.90 -4.08 -4.15
C THR A 86 -5.46 -3.81 -4.58
N ALA A 87 -4.70 -4.87 -4.90
CA ALA A 87 -3.42 -4.75 -5.58
C ALA A 87 -3.64 -5.01 -7.06
N VAL A 88 -3.31 -4.06 -7.91
CA VAL A 88 -3.18 -4.30 -9.35
C VAL A 88 -1.70 -4.50 -9.64
N VAL A 89 -1.35 -5.71 -10.06
CA VAL A 89 0.04 -6.10 -10.31
C VAL A 89 0.27 -6.24 -11.81
N THR A 90 1.35 -5.62 -12.30
CA THR A 90 1.85 -5.81 -13.67
C THR A 90 3.23 -6.47 -13.62
N SER A 91 3.79 -6.81 -14.78
CA SER A 91 5.17 -7.31 -14.86
C SER A 91 6.24 -6.26 -14.50
N LEU A 92 5.87 -4.98 -14.40
CA LEU A 92 6.81 -3.86 -14.18
C LEU A 92 6.60 -3.13 -12.85
N SER A 93 5.37 -3.11 -12.34
CA SER A 93 5.00 -2.32 -11.18
C SER A 93 3.79 -2.89 -10.46
N MET A 94 3.59 -2.41 -9.24
CA MET A 94 2.43 -2.70 -8.42
C MET A 94 1.70 -1.40 -8.10
N ARG A 95 0.39 -1.39 -8.31
CA ARG A 95 -0.51 -0.35 -7.82
C ARG A 95 -1.32 -0.91 -6.67
N ILE A 96 -1.35 -0.19 -5.57
CA ILE A 96 -2.12 -0.48 -4.38
C ILE A 96 -3.23 0.57 -4.32
N GLU A 97 -4.48 0.13 -4.26
CA GLU A 97 -5.62 1.01 -4.02
C GLU A 97 -6.30 0.62 -2.72
N LEU A 98 -6.47 1.60 -1.85
CA LEU A 98 -7.14 1.51 -0.56
C LEU A 98 -8.34 2.42 -0.59
N PHE A 99 -9.49 1.90 -0.18
CA PHE A 99 -10.68 2.69 0.03
C PHE A 99 -11.30 2.29 1.36
N ASP A 100 -11.49 3.22 2.27
CA ASP A 100 -12.15 2.92 3.54
C ASP A 100 -12.87 4.14 4.09
N THR A 101 -14.13 3.96 4.47
CA THR A 101 -14.94 4.97 5.17
C THR A 101 -14.47 5.21 6.61
N ASN A 102 -13.72 4.27 7.19
CA ASN A 102 -13.20 4.29 8.56
C ASN A 102 -11.67 4.14 8.60
N MET A 103 -10.96 4.65 7.58
CA MET A 103 -9.51 4.63 7.51
C MET A 103 -8.90 5.28 8.75
N ILE A 104 -7.86 4.66 9.32
CA ILE A 104 -7.10 5.20 10.44
C ILE A 104 -5.71 5.60 9.94
N LEU A 105 -5.36 6.86 10.20
CA LEU A 105 -4.03 7.43 9.94
C LEU A 105 -3.35 7.66 11.30
N GLU A 106 -2.14 7.16 11.46
CA GLU A 106 -1.33 7.28 12.68
C GLU A 106 0.03 7.91 12.34
N ALA A 107 0.44 8.95 13.08
CA ALA A 107 1.76 9.59 12.95
C ALA A 107 2.24 9.99 14.35
N GLY A 108 3.30 9.35 14.85
CA GLY A 108 3.76 9.54 16.23
C GLY A 108 2.66 9.19 17.25
N SER A 109 2.25 10.18 18.05
CA SER A 109 1.14 10.06 19.00
C SER A 109 -0.22 10.47 18.44
N ASN A 110 -0.26 11.02 17.22
CA ASN A 110 -1.49 11.45 16.57
C ASN A 110 -2.17 10.27 15.88
N SER A 111 -3.50 10.19 16.04
CA SER A 111 -4.35 9.25 15.32
C SER A 111 -5.64 9.93 14.89
N LYS A 112 -6.04 9.73 13.63
CA LYS A 112 -7.28 10.26 13.08
C LYS A 112 -8.02 9.17 12.34
N ARG A 113 -9.34 9.11 12.53
CA ARG A 113 -10.24 8.32 11.69
C ARG A 113 -10.87 9.22 10.64
N THR A 114 -10.83 8.81 9.39
CA THR A 114 -11.40 9.56 8.26
C THR A 114 -11.87 8.61 7.18
N ALA A 115 -12.85 9.04 6.38
CA ALA A 115 -13.05 8.41 5.08
C ALA A 115 -11.86 8.77 4.19
N GLY A 116 -11.35 7.81 3.42
CA GLY A 116 -10.14 7.98 2.64
C GLY A 116 -10.04 7.05 1.45
N TYR A 117 -9.45 7.57 0.37
CA TYR A 117 -8.87 6.80 -0.72
C TYR A 117 -7.36 7.02 -0.71
N ILE A 118 -6.59 5.97 -0.95
CA ILE A 118 -5.16 6.05 -1.24
C ILE A 118 -4.87 5.19 -2.44
N ARG A 119 -4.16 5.75 -3.42
CA ARG A 119 -3.51 5.00 -4.49
C ARG A 119 -2.02 5.20 -4.43
N LEU A 120 -1.32 4.09 -4.31
CA LEU A 120 0.11 3.99 -4.25
C LEU A 120 0.61 3.23 -5.49
N GLU A 121 1.44 3.85 -6.30
CA GLU A 121 2.17 3.18 -7.38
C GLU A 121 3.61 2.96 -6.96
N CYS A 122 4.09 1.74 -7.12
CA CYS A 122 5.37 1.35 -6.57
C CYS A 122 6.06 0.19 -7.30
N SER A 123 7.36 0.03 -7.03
CA SER A 123 8.18 -1.06 -7.57
C SER A 123 7.88 -2.40 -6.91
N LEU A 124 8.04 -3.50 -7.65
CA LEU A 124 7.96 -4.87 -7.13
C LEU A 124 9.24 -5.38 -6.45
N ALA A 125 10.28 -4.55 -6.34
CA ALA A 125 11.63 -4.96 -5.95
C ALA A 125 11.73 -5.65 -4.57
N GLY A 126 10.83 -5.36 -3.62
CA GLY A 126 10.81 -6.03 -2.31
C GLY A 126 9.94 -7.29 -2.24
N LEU A 127 9.22 -7.62 -3.31
CA LEU A 127 8.34 -8.80 -3.40
C LEU A 127 9.04 -9.99 -4.08
N ILE A 128 9.96 -9.69 -5.01
CA ILE A 128 10.81 -10.62 -5.77
C ILE A 128 12.06 -10.94 -4.95
#